data_AF-A0A3A0UN04-F1
#
_entry.id   AF-A0A3A0UN04-F1
#
_cell.length_a   1.000
_cell.length_b   1.000
_cell.length_c   1.000
_cell.angle_alpha   90.00
_cell.angle_beta   90.00
_cell.angle_gamma   90.00
#
_symmetry.space_group_name_H-M   'P 1'
#
loop_
_entity.id
_entity.type
_entity.pdbx_description
1 polymer ?
#
loop_
_entity_poly.entity_id
_entity_poly.type
_entity_poly.pdbx_seq_one_letter_code
_entity_poly.pdbx_strand_id
1 'polypeptide(L)'
;QEKAPQTEATQQPQQEATTQSTSSSNESTSNESSSSEASEGSSVNVNSHLQAIAQRESGGDLKAVNPSSGAAGKYQFLQSTWDSVAPSEYQGVSPTEAPEAVQDAAAVKLYNTAGASQWVTA
;
A
#
# COMPACT_ATOMS: atom_id res chain seq x y z
N GLN A 1 -11.84 -35.02 -37.97
CA GLN A 1 -12.54 -34.86 -36.69
C GLN A 1 -11.52 -34.73 -35.58
N GLU A 2 -11.47 -33.52 -35.00
CA GLU A 2 -11.22 -33.12 -33.60
C GLU A 2 -10.50 -34.02 -32.58
N LYS A 3 -9.47 -33.46 -31.92
CA LYS A 3 -9.34 -33.23 -30.44
C LYS A 3 -7.97 -32.58 -30.14
N ALA A 4 -7.94 -31.27 -29.83
CA ALA A 4 -7.93 -30.65 -28.49
C ALA A 4 -6.50 -30.52 -27.89
N PRO A 5 -5.98 -29.29 -27.68
CA PRO A 5 -4.67 -29.07 -27.06
C PRO A 5 -4.75 -29.26 -25.54
N GLN A 6 -3.74 -29.94 -24.97
CA GLN A 6 -3.59 -30.10 -23.53
C GLN A 6 -3.08 -28.80 -22.90
N THR A 7 -3.75 -28.40 -21.83
CA THR A 7 -3.41 -27.35 -20.89
C THR A 7 -2.10 -27.66 -20.18
N GLU A 8 -1.08 -26.84 -20.39
CA GLU A 8 0.15 -26.85 -19.58
C GLU A 8 -0.06 -25.97 -18.35
N ALA A 9 -0.02 -26.60 -17.18
CA ALA A 9 -0.11 -25.96 -15.88
C ALA A 9 1.16 -25.16 -15.59
N THR A 10 1.06 -23.83 -15.54
CA THR A 10 2.16 -22.98 -15.06
C THR A 10 2.31 -23.14 -13.56
N GLN A 11 3.42 -23.76 -13.17
CA GLN A 11 3.87 -23.97 -11.81
C GLN A 11 4.21 -22.64 -11.15
N GLN A 12 3.62 -22.39 -9.98
CA GLN A 12 3.98 -21.30 -9.08
C GLN A 12 5.39 -21.51 -8.54
N PRO A 13 6.30 -20.52 -8.57
CA PRO A 13 7.50 -20.59 -7.75
C PRO A 13 7.14 -20.32 -6.28
N GLN A 14 7.29 -21.35 -5.44
CA GLN A 14 7.38 -21.21 -3.98
C GLN A 14 8.64 -20.39 -3.68
N GLN A 15 8.47 -19.22 -3.06
CA GLN A 15 9.60 -18.44 -2.55
C GLN A 15 9.87 -18.87 -1.10
N GLU A 16 11.03 -19.48 -0.94
CA GLU A 16 11.63 -19.95 0.30
C GLU A 16 11.97 -18.75 1.20
N ALA A 17 11.53 -18.80 2.46
CA ALA A 17 11.84 -17.81 3.47
C ALA A 17 13.31 -17.97 3.91
N THR A 18 14.16 -16.98 3.58
CA THR A 18 15.47 -16.83 4.23
C THR A 18 15.40 -15.69 5.24
N THR A 19 15.45 -16.07 6.52
CA THR A 19 15.72 -15.19 7.65
C THR A 19 17.16 -14.70 7.63
N GLN A 20 17.40 -13.39 7.70
CA GLN A 20 18.59 -12.88 8.36
C GLN A 20 18.30 -11.54 9.04
N SER A 21 18.43 -11.58 10.36
CA SER A 21 18.34 -10.47 11.29
C SER A 21 19.57 -9.57 11.20
N THR A 22 19.37 -8.25 11.27
CA THR A 22 20.35 -7.33 11.83
C THR A 22 19.65 -6.30 12.71
N SER A 23 19.91 -6.40 14.01
CA SER A 23 19.46 -5.49 15.06
C SER A 23 20.29 -4.21 15.07
N SER A 24 19.65 -3.06 15.31
CA SER A 24 20.19 -1.81 15.91
C SER A 24 18.97 -0.87 16.09
N SER A 25 18.26 -0.89 17.23
CA SER A 25 18.52 -0.20 18.49
C SER A 25 18.58 1.35 18.39
N ASN A 26 17.68 1.97 19.18
CA ASN A 26 17.69 3.34 19.73
C ASN A 26 17.24 4.47 18.78
N GLU A 27 16.47 5.49 19.18
CA GLU A 27 15.87 5.92 20.44
C GLU A 27 14.87 7.04 20.09
N SER A 28 13.83 7.21 20.89
CA SER A 28 12.80 8.23 20.76
C SER A 28 13.35 9.64 20.96
N THR A 29 12.88 10.65 20.20
CA THR A 29 12.54 11.97 20.74
C THR A 29 11.70 12.78 19.73
N SER A 30 10.45 13.00 20.14
CA SER A 30 9.64 14.22 20.08
C SER A 30 9.97 15.35 19.08
N ASN A 31 8.89 15.74 18.38
CA ASN A 31 8.42 17.12 18.25
C ASN A 31 9.15 18.05 17.25
N GLU A 32 8.50 18.30 16.12
CA GLU A 32 7.90 19.62 15.87
C GLU A 32 6.93 19.52 14.68
N SER A 33 5.74 20.07 14.86
CA SER A 33 4.84 20.38 13.76
C SER A 33 5.55 21.23 12.71
N SER A 34 5.61 20.74 11.49
CA SER A 34 5.63 21.64 10.35
C SER A 34 4.65 21.07 9.34
N SER A 35 3.47 21.69 9.29
CA SER A 35 2.50 21.51 8.22
C SER A 35 3.25 21.65 6.90
N SER A 36 3.45 20.54 6.21
CA SER A 36 3.76 20.54 4.79
C SER A 36 2.48 20.16 4.08
N GLU A 37 1.64 21.18 3.85
CA GLU A 37 0.69 21.30 2.75
C GLU A 37 0.23 19.95 2.19
N ALA A 38 -0.65 19.28 2.94
CA ALA A 38 -1.34 18.11 2.42
C ALA A 38 -2.18 18.58 1.23
N SER A 39 -1.98 17.93 0.08
CA SER A 39 -2.79 18.04 -1.12
C SER A 39 -4.22 18.50 -0.81
N GLU A 40 -4.62 19.65 -1.36
CA GLU A 40 -5.96 20.25 -1.23
C GLU A 40 -7.10 19.37 -1.81
N GLY A 41 -6.86 18.07 -2.07
CA GLY A 41 -7.78 17.14 -2.70
C GLY A 41 -8.47 16.13 -1.77
N SER A 42 -8.01 15.97 -0.51
CA SER A 42 -8.54 14.95 0.40
C SER A 42 -9.20 15.54 1.64
N SER A 43 -10.49 15.28 1.82
CA SER A 43 -11.25 15.63 3.04
C SER A 43 -11.13 14.58 4.15
N VAL A 44 -10.32 13.53 3.95
CA VAL A 44 -10.13 12.45 4.91
C VAL A 44 -9.12 12.88 5.97
N ASN A 45 -9.46 12.71 7.26
CA ASN A 45 -8.51 12.93 8.35
C ASN A 45 -7.49 11.78 8.40
N VAL A 46 -6.34 11.99 7.76
CA VAL A 46 -5.20 11.09 7.78
C VAL A 46 -4.29 11.43 8.97
N ASN A 47 -4.02 10.47 9.86
CA ASN A 47 -3.11 10.69 10.99
C ASN A 47 -1.68 10.97 10.51
N SER A 48 -0.88 11.70 11.30
CA SER A 48 0.52 12.03 10.97
C SER A 48 1.39 10.82 10.63
N HIS A 49 1.13 9.66 11.23
CA HIS A 49 1.84 8.43 10.89
C HIS A 49 1.53 7.98 9.45
N LEU A 50 0.26 7.97 9.05
CA LEU A 50 -0.11 7.64 7.67
C LEU A 50 0.45 8.65 6.66
N GLN A 51 0.56 9.92 7.02
CA GLN A 51 1.21 10.92 6.17
C GLN A 51 2.71 10.59 5.97
N ALA A 52 3.42 10.22 7.04
CA ALA A 52 4.81 9.78 6.96
C ALA A 52 4.96 8.50 6.12
N ILE A 53 4.01 7.57 6.24
CA ILE A 53 3.93 6.37 5.39
C ILE A 53 3.82 6.79 3.92
N ALA A 54 2.82 7.60 3.55
CA ALA A 54 2.63 8.03 2.16
C ALA A 54 3.89 8.70 1.57
N GLN A 55 4.56 9.53 2.36
CA GLN A 55 5.79 10.19 1.94
C GLN A 55 6.93 9.20 1.67
N ARG A 56 7.12 8.19 2.52
CA ARG A 56 8.17 7.20 2.31
C ARG A 56 7.82 6.19 1.21
N GLU A 57 6.56 5.76 1.13
CA GLU A 57 6.12 4.73 0.18
C GLU A 57 6.13 5.24 -1.27
N SER A 58 5.72 6.49 -1.51
CA SER A 58 5.63 7.04 -2.86
C SER A 58 5.97 8.53 -3.00
N GLY A 59 6.39 9.20 -1.92
CA GLY A 59 6.48 10.67 -1.91
C GLY A 59 5.11 11.37 -1.96
N GLY A 60 4.02 10.64 -1.67
CA GLY A 60 2.66 11.13 -1.84
C GLY A 60 2.10 10.98 -3.26
N ASP A 61 2.81 10.34 -4.18
CA ASP A 61 2.36 10.14 -5.56
C ASP A 61 1.20 9.14 -5.64
N LEU A 62 0.04 9.63 -6.11
CA LEU A 62 -1.19 8.86 -6.30
C LEU A 62 -1.09 7.82 -7.41
N LYS A 63 -0.16 7.98 -8.33
CA LYS A 63 0.01 7.15 -9.53
C LYS A 63 1.27 6.28 -9.47
N ALA A 64 1.97 6.28 -8.34
CA ALA A 64 3.14 5.44 -8.16
C ALA A 64 2.79 3.95 -8.32
N VAL A 65 3.70 3.21 -8.96
CA VAL A 65 3.64 1.75 -9.08
C VAL A 65 5.04 1.22 -8.85
N ASN A 66 5.19 0.30 -7.90
CA ASN A 66 6.43 -0.43 -7.71
C ASN A 66 6.48 -1.62 -8.69
N PRO A 67 7.40 -1.63 -9.66
CA PRO A 67 7.44 -2.65 -10.70
C PRO A 67 7.85 -4.04 -10.18
N SER A 68 8.47 -4.13 -9.00
CA SER A 68 8.91 -5.40 -8.42
C SER A 68 7.82 -6.06 -7.58
N SER A 69 7.08 -5.30 -6.79
CA SER A 69 6.02 -5.84 -5.91
C SER A 69 4.61 -5.69 -6.49
N GLY A 70 4.41 -4.83 -7.48
CA GLY A 70 3.08 -4.45 -7.98
C GLY A 70 2.29 -3.55 -7.03
N ALA A 71 2.89 -3.13 -5.92
CA ALA A 71 2.28 -2.20 -4.97
C ALA A 71 2.06 -0.84 -5.64
N ALA A 72 0.89 -0.24 -5.41
CA ALA A 72 0.43 0.90 -6.19
C ALA A 72 -0.23 2.01 -5.34
N GLY A 73 -0.19 3.22 -5.88
CA GLY A 73 -0.77 4.42 -5.30
C GLY A 73 0.03 5.00 -4.13
N LYS A 74 -0.55 6.03 -3.51
CA LYS A 74 0.04 6.86 -2.46
C LYS A 74 0.55 6.09 -1.26
N TYR A 75 -0.10 4.97 -0.93
CA TYR A 75 0.26 4.11 0.20
C TYR A 75 0.82 2.75 -0.22
N GLN A 76 1.15 2.59 -1.50
CA GLN A 76 1.73 1.37 -2.05
C GLN A 76 0.93 0.12 -1.67
N PHE A 77 -0.38 0.13 -1.94
CA PHE A 77 -1.23 -1.02 -1.67
C PHE A 77 -0.92 -2.17 -2.63
N LEU A 78 -0.82 -3.39 -2.10
CA LEU A 78 -1.00 -4.59 -2.91
C LEU A 78 -2.48 -4.72 -3.31
N GLN A 79 -2.75 -5.23 -4.51
CA GLN A 79 -4.11 -5.34 -5.05
C GLN A 79 -5.05 -6.13 -4.11
N SER A 80 -4.58 -7.25 -3.54
CA SER A 80 -5.37 -8.07 -2.62
C SER A 80 -5.78 -7.31 -1.33
N THR A 81 -4.87 -6.50 -0.80
CA THR A 81 -5.15 -5.64 0.35
C THR A 81 -6.12 -4.53 -0.06
N TRP A 82 -5.88 -3.89 -1.20
CA TRP A 82 -6.75 -2.86 -1.75
C TRP A 82 -8.19 -3.34 -1.90
N ASP A 83 -8.40 -4.50 -2.52
CA ASP A 83 -9.73 -5.08 -2.73
C ASP A 83 -10.49 -5.32 -1.41
N SER A 84 -9.78 -5.49 -0.30
CA SER A 84 -10.37 -5.66 1.03
C SER A 84 -10.78 -4.35 1.69
N VAL A 85 -10.05 -3.26 1.43
CA VAL A 85 -10.27 -1.97 2.12
C VAL A 85 -10.97 -0.92 1.27
N ALA A 86 -10.83 -1.00 -0.06
CA ALA A 86 -11.42 -0.08 -1.00
C ALA A 86 -12.96 -0.14 -0.99
N PRO A 87 -13.64 0.97 -1.34
CA PRO A 87 -15.06 0.96 -1.65
C PRO A 87 -15.35 -0.02 -2.78
N SER A 88 -16.55 -0.60 -2.81
CA SER A 88 -16.94 -1.62 -3.80
C SER A 88 -16.76 -1.17 -5.25
N GLU A 89 -16.87 0.13 -5.55
CA GLU A 89 -16.64 0.69 -6.88
C GLU A 89 -15.18 0.57 -7.35
N TYR A 90 -14.23 0.52 -6.42
CA TYR A 90 -12.79 0.43 -6.70
C TYR A 90 -12.20 -0.96 -6.37
N GLN A 91 -13.03 -1.94 -6.02
CA GLN A 91 -12.57 -3.32 -5.86
C GLN A 91 -12.23 -3.93 -7.22
N GLY A 92 -11.09 -4.61 -7.30
CA GLY A 92 -10.52 -5.11 -8.56
C GLY A 92 -9.93 -4.01 -9.45
N VAL A 93 -9.95 -2.76 -9.01
CA VAL A 93 -9.37 -1.61 -9.71
C VAL A 93 -8.05 -1.24 -9.03
N SER A 94 -7.04 -0.84 -9.81
CA SER A 94 -5.76 -0.39 -9.25
C SER A 94 -5.95 0.82 -8.32
N PRO A 95 -5.24 0.90 -7.19
CA PRO A 95 -5.21 2.09 -6.34
C PRO A 95 -4.89 3.37 -7.13
N THR A 96 -4.06 3.27 -8.18
CA THR A 96 -3.71 4.42 -9.03
C THR A 96 -4.92 5.06 -9.67
N GLU A 97 -5.98 4.31 -9.97
CA GLU A 97 -7.18 4.83 -10.63
C GLU A 97 -8.16 5.47 -9.64
N ALA A 98 -7.93 5.29 -8.34
CA ALA A 98 -8.74 5.88 -7.30
C ALA A 98 -8.31 7.32 -7.00
N PRO A 99 -9.25 8.24 -6.74
CA PRO A 99 -8.93 9.59 -6.30
C PRO A 99 -8.26 9.57 -4.92
N GLU A 100 -7.56 10.65 -4.59
CA GLU A 100 -6.78 10.74 -3.34
C GLU A 100 -7.61 10.43 -2.09
N ALA A 101 -8.81 11.00 -1.98
CA ALA A 101 -9.70 10.75 -0.85
C ALA A 101 -10.05 9.26 -0.68
N VAL A 102 -10.13 8.49 -1.77
CA VAL A 102 -10.40 7.05 -1.70
C VAL A 102 -9.16 6.29 -1.25
N GLN A 103 -7.97 6.66 -1.74
CA GLN A 103 -6.72 6.07 -1.28
C GLN A 103 -6.46 6.35 0.21
N ASP A 104 -6.71 7.58 0.65
CA ASP A 104 -6.60 7.99 2.05
C ASP A 104 -7.62 7.29 2.94
N ALA A 105 -8.89 7.19 2.51
CA ALA A 105 -9.92 6.47 3.26
C ALA A 105 -9.59 4.97 3.41
N ALA A 106 -9.08 4.35 2.35
CA ALA A 106 -8.62 2.96 2.38
C ALA A 106 -7.45 2.78 3.36
N ALA A 107 -6.50 3.72 3.38
CA ALA A 107 -5.35 3.69 4.29
C ALA A 107 -5.78 3.87 5.74
N VAL A 108 -6.66 4.82 6.02
CA VAL A 108 -7.25 5.01 7.35
C VAL A 108 -7.98 3.75 7.81
N LYS A 109 -8.78 3.13 6.93
CA LYS A 109 -9.49 1.88 7.24
C LYS A 109 -8.53 0.73 7.56
N LEU A 110 -7.50 0.53 6.73
CA LEU A 110 -6.50 -0.51 6.97
C LEU A 110 -5.75 -0.27 8.28
N TYR A 111 -5.32 0.98 8.51
CA TYR A 111 -4.59 1.37 9.72
C TYR A 111 -5.42 1.14 10.98
N ASN A 112 -6.70 1.50 10.97
CA ASN A 112 -7.59 1.29 12.11
C ASN A 112 -7.91 -0.19 12.37
N THR A 113 -7.87 -1.04 11.34
CA THR A 113 -8.24 -2.46 11.44
C THR A 113 -7.04 -3.36 11.75
N ALA A 114 -5.91 -3.12 11.09
CA ALA A 114 -4.73 -3.98 11.10
C ALA A 114 -3.47 -3.31 11.66
N GLY A 115 -3.53 -1.99 11.92
CA GLY A 115 -2.41 -1.22 12.46
C GLY A 115 -1.35 -0.85 11.43
N ALA A 116 -0.33 -0.11 11.91
CA ALA A 116 0.79 0.36 11.09
C ALA A 116 1.67 -0.77 10.55
N SER A 117 1.66 -1.96 11.17
CA SER A 117 2.50 -3.10 10.79
C SER A 117 2.23 -3.62 9.37
N GLN A 118 1.17 -3.16 8.71
CA GLN A 118 0.90 -3.45 7.30
C GLN A 118 1.90 -2.77 6.35
N TRP A 119 2.55 -1.70 6.80
CA TRP A 119 3.59 -0.99 6.05
C TRP A 119 4.94 -1.30 6.70
N VAL A 120 5.64 -2.31 6.17
CA VAL A 120 6.88 -2.85 6.75
C VAL A 120 8.02 -1.83 6.80
N THR A 121 7.92 -0.81 5.96
CA THR A 121 8.88 0.29 5.84
C THR A 121 8.60 1.43 6.83
N ALA A 122 7.53 1.37 7.64
CA ALA A 122 7.05 2.44 8.52
C ALA A 122 7.57 2.48 9.94
#